data_AF-A0A2V9VRK4-F1
#
_entry.id   AF-A0A2V9VRK4-F1
#
_cell.length_a   1.000
_cell.length_b   1.000
_cell.length_c   1.000
_cell.angle_alpha   90.00
_cell.angle_beta   90.00
_cell.angle_gamma   90.00
#
_symmetry.space_group_name_H-M   'P 1'
#
loop_
_entity.id
_entity.type
_entity.pdbx_description
1 polymer ?
#
loop_
_entity_poly.entity_id
_entity_poly.type
_entity_poly.pdbx_seq_one_letter_code
_entity_poly.pdbx_strand_id
1 'polypeptide(L)'
;MASTLLILAVAASALGLAWSLLRKGPFDVRTDRDWEEKKNDIDVQIVRALLDPNEERYLRRSLSPRQFKIFYRRRIRLTLRMLRLVDENAGMLIRMGQLARLKHDAELTRQADELIATAIQFRWNLFLARPCLYVQGLMPSWGLSLAALGVRYRHLLDSLACVQQCGCQPLV
;
A
#
# COMPACT_ATOMS: atom_id res chain seq x y z
N MET A 1 -16.18 25.43 15.43
CA MET A 1 -15.69 24.12 15.92
C MET A 1 -15.61 23.07 14.81
N ALA A 2 -16.62 22.89 13.97
CA ALA A 2 -16.54 21.95 12.84
C ALA A 2 -15.41 22.30 11.85
N SER A 3 -15.28 23.57 11.45
CA SER A 3 -14.26 24.02 10.49
C SER A 3 -12.83 23.87 11.02
N THR A 4 -12.60 24.12 12.30
CA THR A 4 -11.28 23.96 12.94
C THR A 4 -10.87 22.49 13.02
N LEU A 5 -11.81 21.58 13.31
CA LEU A 5 -11.56 20.13 13.30
C LEU A 5 -11.23 19.62 11.89
N LEU A 6 -11.91 20.14 10.87
CA LEU A 6 -11.65 19.77 9.48
C LEU A 6 -10.26 20.23 9.02
N ILE A 7 -9.87 21.47 9.33
CA ILE A 7 -8.53 21.99 9.01
C ILE A 7 -7.44 21.16 9.70
N LEU A 8 -7.62 20.83 10.98
CA LEU A 8 -6.65 20.00 11.72
C LEU A 8 -6.54 18.58 11.13
N ALA A 9 -7.65 17.97 10.74
CA ALA A 9 -7.65 16.65 10.12
C ALA A 9 -6.93 16.66 8.76
N VAL A 10 -7.17 17.67 7.92
CA VAL A 10 -6.49 17.82 6.62
C VAL A 10 -5.00 18.09 6.82
N ALA A 11 -4.64 19.00 7.73
CA ALA A 11 -3.25 19.32 8.02
C ALA A 11 -2.48 18.12 8.58
N ALA A 12 -3.07 17.37 9.52
CA ALA A 12 -2.47 16.15 10.05
C ALA A 12 -2.32 15.05 8.98
N SER A 13 -3.29 14.94 8.07
CA SER A 13 -3.23 14.00 6.95
C SER A 13 -2.11 14.37 5.96
N ALA A 14 -2.01 15.65 5.60
CA ALA A 14 -0.96 16.17 4.74
C ALA A 14 0.43 16.03 5.37
N LEU A 15 0.55 16.31 6.68
CA LEU A 15 1.80 16.15 7.42
C LEU A 15 2.20 14.67 7.53
N GLY A 16 1.24 13.79 7.83
CA GLY A 16 1.48 12.34 7.85
C GLY A 16 1.91 11.79 6.50
N LEU A 17 1.33 12.30 5.41
CA LEU A 17 1.74 11.96 4.05
C LEU A 17 3.13 12.48 3.73
N ALA A 18 3.40 13.76 3.99
CA ALA A 18 4.71 14.37 3.77
C ALA A 18 5.78 13.61 4.57
N TRP A 19 5.50 13.28 5.83
CA TRP A 19 6.38 12.45 6.65
C TRP A 19 6.58 11.06 6.05
N SER A 20 5.52 10.39 5.60
CA SER A 20 5.62 9.10 4.91
C SER A 20 6.52 9.17 3.66
N LEU A 21 6.34 10.19 2.83
CA LEU A 21 7.10 10.39 1.59
C LEU A 21 8.56 10.80 1.85
N LEU A 22 8.79 11.67 2.84
CA LEU A 22 10.10 12.24 3.20
C LEU A 22 10.91 11.36 4.13
N ARG A 23 10.27 10.45 4.88
CA ARG A 23 10.98 9.52 5.74
C ARG A 23 11.89 8.69 4.85
N LYS A 24 13.19 8.93 4.97
CA LYS A 24 14.20 8.09 4.34
C LYS A 24 13.99 6.68 4.87
N GLY A 25 13.32 5.85 4.09
CA GLY A 25 13.35 4.40 4.27
C GLY A 25 14.81 3.95 4.35
N PRO A 26 15.12 2.89 5.11
CA PRO A 26 16.48 2.43 5.36
C PRO A 26 17.22 1.95 4.10
N PHE A 27 16.54 1.91 2.95
CA PHE A 27 17.08 1.42 1.70
C PHE A 27 17.59 2.58 0.83
N ASP A 28 18.92 2.73 0.78
CA ASP A 28 19.61 3.47 -0.27
C ASP A 28 19.60 2.58 -1.53
N VAL A 29 18.78 2.93 -2.52
CA VAL A 29 18.66 2.24 -3.81
C VAL A 29 19.30 3.15 -4.84
N ARG A 30 20.46 2.76 -5.37
CA ARG A 30 21.22 3.56 -6.34
C ARG A 30 21.23 2.92 -7.73
N THR A 31 20.95 1.62 -7.80
CA THR A 31 21.10 0.80 -9.00
C THR A 31 19.96 -0.21 -9.12
N ASP A 32 19.68 -0.71 -10.32
CA ASP A 32 18.65 -1.75 -10.54
C ASP A 32 18.95 -3.05 -9.77
N ARG A 33 20.24 -3.38 -9.58
CA ARG A 33 20.66 -4.49 -8.71
C ARG A 33 20.24 -4.29 -7.25
N ASP A 34 20.28 -3.06 -6.75
CA ASP A 34 19.87 -2.77 -5.37
C ASP A 34 18.38 -3.07 -5.17
N TRP A 35 17.57 -2.91 -6.21
CA TRP A 35 16.15 -3.25 -6.15
C TRP A 35 15.91 -4.74 -6.10
N GLU A 36 16.56 -5.52 -6.97
CA GLU A 36 16.40 -6.97 -6.96
C GLU A 36 16.84 -7.60 -5.63
N GLU A 37 17.86 -7.02 -4.97
CA GLU A 37 18.36 -7.48 -3.67
C GLU A 37 17.52 -7.01 -2.48
N LYS A 38 16.95 -5.80 -2.54
CA LYS A 38 16.28 -5.16 -1.39
C LYS A 38 14.76 -5.17 -1.46
N LYS A 39 14.15 -5.51 -2.61
CA LYS A 39 12.69 -5.61 -2.72
C LYS A 39 12.17 -6.68 -1.76
N ASN A 40 11.09 -6.36 -1.06
CA ASN A 40 10.38 -7.38 -0.31
C ASN A 40 9.65 -8.28 -1.31
N ASP A 41 9.86 -9.59 -1.20
CA ASP A 41 9.06 -10.56 -1.93
C ASP A 41 7.65 -10.60 -1.33
N ILE A 42 6.66 -10.28 -2.16
CA ILE A 42 5.27 -10.14 -1.73
C ILE A 42 4.42 -10.91 -2.72
N ASP A 43 3.86 -12.02 -2.25
CA ASP A 43 2.86 -12.76 -3.00
C ASP A 43 1.54 -11.98 -3.01
N VAL A 44 1.26 -11.37 -4.15
CA VAL A 44 0.03 -10.60 -4.41
C VAL A 44 -1.22 -11.47 -4.21
N GLN A 45 -1.15 -12.79 -4.43
CA GLN A 45 -2.28 -13.70 -4.21
C GLN A 45 -2.58 -13.85 -2.72
N ILE A 46 -1.56 -13.90 -1.86
CA ILE A 46 -1.76 -13.92 -0.40
C ILE A 46 -2.42 -12.63 0.06
N VAL A 47 -1.95 -11.47 -0.42
CA VAL A 47 -2.55 -10.19 -0.04
C VAL A 47 -4.00 -10.11 -0.52
N ARG A 48 -4.29 -10.60 -1.73
CA ARG A 48 -5.65 -10.70 -2.28
C ARG A 48 -6.54 -11.60 -1.44
N ALA A 49 -6.08 -12.78 -1.04
CA ALA A 49 -6.83 -13.69 -0.18
C ALA A 49 -7.12 -13.06 1.19
N LEU A 50 -6.11 -12.46 1.83
CA LEU A 50 -6.26 -11.75 3.11
C LEU A 50 -7.25 -10.59 3.06
N LEU A 51 -7.59 -10.08 1.88
CA LEU A 51 -8.53 -8.98 1.68
C LEU A 51 -9.86 -9.42 1.06
N ASP A 52 -10.06 -10.72 0.78
CA ASP A 52 -11.27 -11.22 0.15
C ASP A 52 -12.49 -11.13 1.11
N PRO A 53 -13.54 -10.36 0.77
CA PRO A 53 -14.76 -10.27 1.57
C PRO A 53 -15.58 -11.57 1.56
N ASN A 54 -15.42 -12.45 0.56
CA ASN A 54 -16.07 -13.75 0.53
C ASN A 54 -15.55 -14.65 1.65
N GLU A 55 -14.24 -14.64 1.84
CA GLU A 55 -13.58 -15.41 2.89
C GLU A 55 -14.00 -14.89 4.28
N GLU A 56 -14.15 -13.57 4.47
CA GLU A 56 -14.70 -13.02 5.71
C GLU A 56 -16.12 -13.51 5.98
N ARG A 57 -16.99 -13.51 4.97
CA ARG A 57 -18.37 -14.00 5.08
C ARG A 57 -18.42 -15.48 5.45
N TYR A 58 -17.55 -16.29 4.84
CA TYR A 58 -17.42 -17.71 5.16
C TYR A 58 -16.96 -17.93 6.60
N LEU A 59 -15.92 -17.23 7.05
CA LEU A 59 -15.40 -17.35 8.42
C LEU A 59 -16.42 -16.91 9.47
N ARG A 60 -17.22 -15.87 9.17
CA ARG A 60 -18.27 -15.39 10.07
C ARG A 60 -19.42 -16.39 10.23
N ARG A 61 -19.69 -17.22 9.22
CA ARG A 61 -20.68 -18.30 9.28
C ARG A 61 -20.14 -19.57 9.94
N SER A 62 -18.84 -19.84 9.77
CA SER A 62 -18.22 -21.12 10.16
C SER A 62 -17.65 -21.11 11.58
N LEU A 63 -17.36 -19.94 12.15
CA LEU A 63 -16.72 -19.80 13.46
C LEU A 63 -17.66 -19.20 14.49
N SER A 64 -17.47 -19.59 15.76
CA SER A 64 -18.11 -18.89 16.88
C SER A 64 -17.65 -17.41 16.93
N PRO A 65 -18.45 -16.48 17.48
CA PRO A 65 -18.10 -15.06 17.54
C PRO A 65 -16.74 -14.78 18.21
N ARG A 66 -16.34 -15.58 19.20
CA ARG A 66 -15.02 -15.44 19.86
C ARG A 66 -13.88 -15.88 18.94
N GLN A 67 -14.00 -17.04 18.30
CA GLN A 67 -13.00 -17.55 17.36
C GLN A 67 -12.86 -16.63 16.14
N PHE A 68 -13.99 -16.15 15.61
CA PHE A 68 -14.00 -15.17 14.52
C PHE A 68 -13.19 -13.93 14.90
N LYS A 69 -13.45 -13.31 16.06
CA LYS A 69 -12.72 -12.11 16.52
C LYS A 69 -11.20 -12.33 16.59
N ILE A 70 -10.76 -13.49 17.11
CA ILE A 70 -9.34 -13.81 17.23
C ILE A 70 -8.68 -13.98 15.86
N PHE A 71 -9.31 -14.78 14.98
CA PHE A 71 -8.83 -15.01 13.62
C PHE A 71 -8.78 -13.70 12.83
N TYR A 72 -9.85 -12.92 12.91
CA TYR A 72 -9.97 -11.65 12.22
C TYR A 72 -8.89 -10.65 12.60
N ARG A 73 -8.58 -10.53 13.90
CA ARG A 73 -7.46 -9.70 14.38
C ARG A 73 -6.10 -10.19 13.91
N ARG A 74 -5.89 -11.50 13.77
CA ARG A 74 -4.67 -12.06 13.18
C ARG A 74 -4.57 -11.71 11.69
N ARG A 75 -5.66 -11.87 10.95
CA ARG A 75 -5.78 -11.50 9.54
C ARG A 75 -5.46 -10.02 9.31
N ILE A 76 -6.12 -9.11 10.04
CA ILE A 76 -5.84 -7.66 9.94
C ILE A 76 -4.38 -7.33 10.28
N ARG A 77 -3.78 -7.94 11.30
CA ARG A 77 -2.37 -7.73 11.62
C ARG A 77 -1.43 -8.19 10.50
N LEU A 78 -1.72 -9.34 9.89
CA LEU A 78 -0.95 -9.85 8.76
C LEU A 78 -1.10 -8.94 7.54
N THR A 79 -2.33 -8.53 7.22
CA THR A 79 -2.61 -7.53 6.19
C THR A 79 -1.81 -6.25 6.42
N LEU A 80 -1.86 -5.65 7.61
CA LEU A 80 -1.13 -4.42 7.92
C LEU A 80 0.40 -4.58 7.75
N ARG A 81 0.94 -5.76 8.10
CA ARG A 81 2.35 -6.08 7.88
C ARG A 81 2.67 -6.17 6.38
N MET A 82 1.86 -6.89 5.61
CA MET A 82 2.05 -6.99 4.16
C MET A 82 1.95 -5.63 3.48
N LEU A 83 0.94 -4.82 3.81
CA LEU A 83 0.79 -3.47 3.27
C LEU A 83 1.98 -2.56 3.61
N ARG A 84 2.64 -2.78 4.75
CA ARG A 84 3.88 -2.06 5.08
C ARG A 84 5.03 -2.46 4.15
N LEU A 85 5.20 -3.75 3.85
CA LEU A 85 6.24 -4.20 2.92
C LEU A 85 6.00 -3.64 1.51
N VAL A 86 4.74 -3.56 1.06
CA VAL A 86 4.44 -2.97 -0.24
C VAL A 86 4.68 -1.45 -0.24
N ASP A 87 4.34 -0.73 0.84
CA ASP A 87 4.66 0.69 1.01
C ASP A 87 6.17 0.96 0.90
N GLU A 88 6.99 0.06 1.45
CA GLU A 88 8.45 0.11 1.35
C GLU A 88 8.93 -0.10 -0.10
N ASN A 89 8.39 -1.10 -0.81
CA ASN A 89 8.66 -1.32 -2.23
C ASN A 89 8.27 -0.11 -3.10
N ALA A 90 7.09 0.48 -2.86
CA ALA A 90 6.64 1.70 -3.54
C ALA A 90 7.58 2.88 -3.28
N GLY A 91 8.10 3.01 -2.07
CA GLY A 91 9.11 4.01 -1.73
C GLY A 91 10.42 3.83 -2.50
N MET A 92 10.86 2.60 -2.74
CA MET A 92 12.05 2.31 -3.54
C MET A 92 11.85 2.71 -5.01
N LEU A 93 10.69 2.39 -5.60
CA LEU A 93 10.39 2.72 -7.00
C LEU A 93 10.31 4.22 -7.27
N ILE A 94 9.77 5.00 -6.32
CA ILE A 94 9.78 6.46 -6.41
C ILE A 94 11.23 6.97 -6.52
N ARG A 95 12.15 6.41 -5.73
CA ARG A 95 13.57 6.79 -5.80
C ARG A 95 14.23 6.37 -7.12
N MET A 96 13.90 5.18 -7.61
CA MET A 96 14.42 4.70 -8.90
C MET A 96 13.95 5.58 -10.06
N GLY A 97 12.66 5.94 -10.09
CA GLY A 97 12.14 6.91 -11.04
C GLY A 97 12.84 8.27 -10.92
N GLN A 98 13.08 8.76 -9.70
CA GLN A 98 13.81 10.01 -9.49
C GLN A 98 15.25 9.95 -10.04
N LEU A 99 15.94 8.82 -9.87
CA LEU A 99 17.27 8.60 -10.44
C LEU A 99 17.23 8.51 -11.98
N ALA A 100 16.23 7.84 -12.54
CA ALA A 100 16.05 7.75 -13.99
C ALA A 100 15.81 9.13 -14.63
N ARG A 101 15.06 10.03 -13.97
CA ARG A 101 14.87 11.42 -14.42
C ARG A 101 16.18 12.21 -14.52
N LEU A 102 17.19 11.86 -13.73
CA LEU A 102 18.50 12.55 -13.76
C LEU A 102 19.36 12.12 -14.97
N LYS A 103 19.00 11.06 -15.70
CA LYS A 103 19.77 10.54 -16.84
C LYS A 103 19.55 11.29 -18.17
N HIS A 104 18.74 12.35 -18.19
CA HIS A 104 18.52 13.24 -19.36
C HIS A 104 18.01 12.57 -20.66
N ASP A 105 17.36 11.42 -20.57
CA ASP A 105 16.62 10.81 -21.67
C ASP A 105 15.12 11.12 -21.53
N ALA A 106 14.53 11.64 -22.61
CA ALA A 106 13.13 12.07 -22.65
C ALA A 106 12.15 10.89 -22.50
N GLU A 107 12.46 9.71 -23.07
CA GLU A 107 11.58 8.55 -22.97
C GLU A 107 11.68 7.91 -21.59
N LEU A 108 12.90 7.77 -21.05
CA LEU A 108 13.11 7.31 -19.67
C LEU A 108 12.47 8.25 -18.64
N THR A 109 12.48 9.56 -18.88
CA THR A 109 11.83 10.55 -18.00
C THR A 109 10.32 10.37 -17.97
N ARG A 110 9.69 10.11 -19.12
CA ARG A 110 8.24 9.89 -19.23
C ARG A 110 7.82 8.62 -18.47
N GLN A 111 8.56 7.52 -18.66
CA GLN A 111 8.30 6.26 -17.97
C GLN A 111 8.54 6.39 -16.46
N ALA A 112 9.57 7.13 -16.06
CA ALA A 112 9.85 7.42 -14.65
C ALA A 112 8.73 8.24 -13.98
N ASP A 113 8.18 9.24 -14.67
CA ASP A 113 7.08 10.05 -14.14
C ASP A 113 5.80 9.22 -13.95
N GLU A 114 5.48 8.32 -14.89
CA GLU A 114 4.34 7.40 -14.77
C GLU A 114 4.52 6.41 -13.60
N LEU A 115 5.73 5.87 -13.44
CA LEU A 115 6.07 4.98 -12.32
C LEU A 115 5.95 5.70 -10.98
N ILE A 116 6.49 6.92 -10.86
CA ILE A 116 6.40 7.74 -9.65
C ILE A 116 4.94 8.07 -9.34
N ALA A 117 4.15 8.49 -10.33
CA ALA A 117 2.75 8.84 -10.14
C ALA A 117 1.94 7.63 -9.62
N THR A 118 2.16 6.46 -10.22
CA THR A 118 1.52 5.20 -9.82
C THR A 118 1.91 4.81 -8.40
N ALA A 119 3.19 4.89 -8.04
CA ALA A 119 3.67 4.59 -6.69
C ALA A 119 3.14 5.58 -5.65
N ILE A 120 3.03 6.87 -5.97
CA ILE A 120 2.43 7.89 -5.08
C ILE A 120 0.94 7.60 -4.87
N GLN A 121 0.19 7.33 -5.94
CA GLN A 121 -1.24 7.00 -5.86
C GLN A 121 -1.47 5.75 -5.00
N PHE A 122 -0.60 4.74 -5.14
CA PHE A 122 -0.60 3.56 -4.31
C PHE A 122 -0.40 3.89 -2.82
N ARG A 123 0.62 4.68 -2.48
CA ARG A 123 0.90 5.10 -1.10
C ARG A 123 -0.24 5.95 -0.51
N TRP A 124 -0.88 6.78 -1.33
CA TRP A 124 -2.07 7.53 -0.94
C TRP A 124 -3.22 6.59 -0.55
N ASN A 125 -3.49 5.58 -1.38
CA ASN A 125 -4.53 4.62 -1.08
C ASN A 125 -4.21 3.79 0.17
N LEU A 126 -2.94 3.41 0.38
CA LEU A 126 -2.51 2.74 1.62
C LEU A 126 -2.68 3.61 2.85
N PHE A 127 -2.34 4.89 2.74
CA PHE A 127 -2.49 5.86 3.83
C PHE A 127 -3.95 5.99 4.27
N LEU A 128 -4.89 6.01 3.32
CA LEU A 128 -6.33 6.02 3.60
C LEU A 128 -6.85 4.66 4.11
N ALA A 129 -6.28 3.55 3.62
CA ALA A 129 -6.70 2.20 3.97
C ALA A 129 -6.30 1.78 5.40
N ARG A 130 -5.09 2.16 5.84
CA ARG A 130 -4.53 1.82 7.16
C ARG A 130 -5.45 2.17 8.34
N PRO A 131 -5.96 3.41 8.50
CA PRO A 131 -6.82 3.74 9.63
C PRO A 131 -8.11 2.92 9.62
N CYS A 132 -8.70 2.65 8.45
CA CYS A 132 -9.87 1.79 8.33
C CYS A 132 -9.56 0.38 8.84
N LEU A 133 -8.43 -0.21 8.45
CA LEU A 133 -7.99 -1.53 8.92
C LEU A 133 -7.72 -1.55 10.43
N TYR A 134 -7.13 -0.50 11.00
CA TYR A 134 -6.95 -0.37 12.45
C TYR A 134 -8.30 -0.34 13.20
N VAL A 135 -9.25 0.48 12.73
CA VAL A 135 -10.61 0.54 13.29
C VAL A 135 -11.28 -0.84 13.21
N GLN A 136 -11.16 -1.52 12.07
CA GLN A 136 -11.73 -2.85 11.84
C GLN A 136 -11.11 -3.92 12.75
N GLY A 137 -9.81 -3.83 13.04
CA GLY A 137 -9.13 -4.73 13.98
C GLY A 137 -9.60 -4.55 15.44
N LEU A 138 -9.90 -3.30 15.85
CA LEU A 138 -10.42 -2.99 17.17
C LEU A 138 -11.89 -3.44 17.31
N MET A 139 -12.71 -3.14 16.31
CA MET A 139 -14.15 -3.41 16.27
C MET A 139 -14.57 -4.26 15.05
N PRO A 140 -14.30 -5.58 15.08
CA PRO A 140 -14.65 -6.50 13.99
C PRO A 140 -16.16 -6.66 13.76
N SER A 141 -17.00 -6.16 14.68
CA SER A 141 -18.46 -6.25 14.62
C SER A 141 -19.13 -5.12 13.84
N TRP A 142 -18.43 -4.03 13.53
CA TRP A 142 -19.02 -2.84 12.88
C TRP A 142 -19.32 -3.00 11.40
N GLY A 143 -18.97 -4.13 10.77
CA GLY A 143 -19.43 -4.44 9.41
C GLY A 143 -18.96 -3.46 8.33
N LEU A 144 -17.97 -2.61 8.63
CA LEU A 144 -17.21 -1.83 7.64
C LEU A 144 -16.50 -2.84 6.74
N SER A 145 -17.20 -3.33 5.72
CA SER A 145 -16.71 -4.36 4.84
C SER A 145 -15.43 -3.90 4.15
N LEU A 146 -14.42 -4.76 4.13
CA LEU A 146 -13.24 -4.62 3.29
C LEU A 146 -13.58 -4.42 1.80
N ALA A 147 -14.82 -4.73 1.37
CA ALA A 147 -15.31 -4.46 0.02
C ALA A 147 -15.35 -2.96 -0.33
N ALA A 148 -15.56 -2.06 0.63
CA ALA A 148 -15.50 -0.61 0.39
C ALA A 148 -14.06 -0.15 0.10
N LEU A 149 -13.06 -0.80 0.72
CA LEU A 149 -11.66 -0.68 0.29
C LEU A 149 -11.41 -1.40 -1.04
N GLY A 150 -12.13 -2.49 -1.33
CA GLY A 150 -12.00 -3.34 -2.53
C GLY A 150 -12.05 -2.60 -3.87
N VAL A 151 -12.81 -1.50 -3.98
CA VAL A 151 -12.87 -0.68 -5.20
C VAL A 151 -11.61 0.19 -5.38
N ARG A 152 -11.11 0.82 -4.30
CA ARG A 152 -9.81 1.53 -4.32
C ARG A 152 -8.62 0.56 -4.36
N TYR A 153 -8.84 -0.68 -3.92
CA TYR A 153 -7.85 -1.75 -3.86
C TYR A 153 -7.60 -2.43 -5.20
N ARG A 154 -8.60 -2.48 -6.10
CA ARG A 154 -8.40 -2.94 -7.48
C ARG A 154 -7.35 -2.09 -8.19
N HIS A 155 -7.49 -0.76 -8.12
CA HIS A 155 -6.46 0.17 -8.59
C HIS A 155 -5.10 -0.04 -7.91
N LEU A 156 -5.09 -0.44 -6.64
CA LEU A 156 -3.89 -0.70 -5.84
C LEU A 156 -3.17 -1.97 -6.31
N LEU A 157 -3.93 -3.01 -6.66
CA LEU A 157 -3.45 -4.26 -7.25
C LEU A 157 -3.00 -4.09 -8.70
N ASP A 158 -3.75 -3.34 -9.50
CA ASP A 158 -3.38 -3.03 -10.89
C ASP A 158 -2.09 -2.21 -10.93
N SER A 159 -1.95 -1.24 -10.01
CA SER A 159 -0.72 -0.47 -9.80
C SER A 159 0.45 -1.34 -9.34
N LEU A 160 0.19 -2.32 -8.48
CA LEU A 160 1.17 -3.29 -7.98
C LEU A 160 1.69 -4.21 -9.09
N ALA A 161 0.78 -4.71 -9.94
CA ALA A 161 1.11 -5.54 -11.09
C ALA A 161 1.93 -4.75 -12.11
N CYS A 162 1.53 -3.50 -12.39
CA CYS A 162 2.29 -2.56 -13.22
C CYS A 162 3.69 -2.33 -12.64
N VAL A 163 3.78 -2.07 -11.34
CA VAL A 163 5.05 -1.89 -10.61
C VAL A 163 5.95 -3.13 -10.68
N GLN A 164 5.40 -4.35 -10.51
CA GLN A 164 6.18 -5.59 -10.65
C GLN A 164 6.65 -5.80 -12.09
N GLN A 165 5.82 -5.45 -13.09
CA GLN A 165 6.18 -5.56 -14.51
C GLN A 165 7.24 -4.54 -14.93
N CYS A 166 7.10 -3.27 -14.51
CA CYS A 166 8.10 -2.23 -14.75
C CYS A 166 9.42 -2.51 -14.02
N GLY A 167 9.38 -3.09 -12.80
CA GLY A 167 10.58 -3.53 -12.10
C GLY A 167 11.29 -4.74 -12.75
N CYS A 168 10.57 -5.51 -13.58
CA CYS A 168 11.14 -6.62 -14.35
C CYS A 168 11.68 -6.20 -15.72
N GLN A 169 11.38 -4.99 -16.21
CA GLN A 169 12.01 -4.44 -17.41
C GLN A 169 13.24 -3.63 -17.00
N PRO A 170 14.47 -4.08 -17.29
CA PRO A 170 15.64 -3.27 -17.05
C PRO A 170 15.49 -1.96 -17.85
N LEU A 171 15.64 -0.83 -17.17
CA LEU A 171 15.76 0.49 -17.79
C LEU A 171 17.13 0.55 -18.48
N VAL A 172 17.23 -0.12 -19.63
CA VAL A 172 18.40 -0.12 -20.53
C VAL A 172 18.47 1.22 -21.24
#